data_AF-A0A7K0BL33-F1
#
_entry.id   AF-A0A7K0BL33-F1
#
_cell.length_a   1.000
_cell.length_b   1.000
_cell.length_c   1.000
_cell.angle_alpha   90.00
_cell.angle_beta   90.00
_cell.angle_gamma   90.00
#
_symmetry.space_group_name_H-M   'P 1'
#
loop_
_entity.id
_entity.type
_entity.pdbx_description
1 polymer ?
#
loop_
_entity_poly.entity_id
_entity_poly.type
_entity_poly.pdbx_seq_one_letter_code
_entity_poly.pdbx_strand_id
1 'polypeptide(L)'
;MNRISVLILIVIVSCKTIKITECNYIEDYYQTMYKADLEYETGNYEKAFDLYLITFKKCEAKNTFTFNEISKFTESTAILKKFDITYEYAKKQILNGVKLNRFENNENFNDFLSSNYGKKLIKEYDILRKQFETNADFKLRDELISMKRADQMYRNKNYKENIAKQDSIDKIHEKRLIEIFKTVGYPTERIVGQPNMDNHVDVELMLLHTDDSIRINYFVPKIKEFVKNGTASPLTLGRIIDQYYLYNGEPQIYGTYGAQGGGYANMIDDLKKVDSNRISIGLPPLELKEKKDSLVKAKYGF
;
A
#
# COMPACT_ATOMS: atom_id res chain seq x y z
N MET A 1 15.01 28.96 -70.40
CA MET A 1 14.63 29.18 -68.98
C MET A 1 13.98 27.91 -68.46
N ASN A 2 14.76 26.95 -67.96
CA ASN A 2 14.22 25.71 -67.38
C ASN A 2 14.17 25.87 -65.85
N ARG A 3 12.95 25.91 -65.30
CA ARG A 3 12.74 25.93 -63.84
C ARG A 3 12.80 24.49 -63.32
N ILE A 4 13.82 24.19 -62.53
CA ILE A 4 13.94 22.95 -61.78
C ILE A 4 13.15 23.14 -60.49
N SER A 5 12.03 22.41 -60.34
CA SER A 5 11.30 22.32 -59.09
C SER A 5 11.96 21.27 -58.20
N VAL A 6 12.57 21.69 -57.10
CA VAL A 6 13.12 20.80 -56.07
C VAL A 6 11.97 20.38 -55.15
N LEU A 7 11.64 19.09 -55.16
CA LEU A 7 10.68 18.50 -54.24
C LEU A 7 11.41 18.18 -52.92
N ILE A 8 11.10 18.91 -51.85
CA ILE A 8 11.63 18.64 -50.50
C ILE A 8 10.80 17.52 -49.89
N LEU A 9 11.42 16.35 -49.74
CA LEU A 9 10.84 15.19 -49.05
C LEU A 9 11.00 15.39 -47.54
N ILE A 10 9.93 15.80 -46.86
CA ILE A 10 9.90 15.91 -45.39
C ILE A 10 9.70 14.50 -44.81
N VAL A 11 10.75 13.92 -44.26
CA VAL A 11 10.70 12.66 -43.51
C VAL A 11 10.17 12.96 -42.11
N ILE A 12 8.89 12.65 -41.87
CA ILE A 12 8.26 12.77 -40.57
C ILE A 12 8.69 11.55 -39.73
N VAL A 13 9.70 11.73 -38.87
CA VAL A 13 10.07 10.74 -37.86
C VAL A 13 8.97 10.71 -36.80
N SER A 14 8.07 9.74 -36.91
CA SER A 14 7.07 9.45 -35.88
C SER A 14 7.79 8.87 -34.66
N CYS A 15 8.11 9.72 -33.68
CA CYS A 15 8.38 9.28 -32.32
C CYS A 15 7.11 8.61 -31.79
N LYS A 16 7.04 7.27 -31.87
CA LYS A 16 6.11 6.50 -31.03
C LYS A 16 6.50 6.77 -29.59
N THR A 17 5.80 7.69 -28.94
CA THR A 17 5.75 7.72 -27.49
C THR A 17 5.33 6.32 -27.05
N ILE A 18 6.20 5.65 -26.30
CA ILE A 18 5.85 4.39 -25.64
C ILE A 18 4.67 4.77 -24.76
N LYS A 19 3.47 4.39 -25.17
CA LYS A 19 2.29 4.43 -24.31
C LYS A 19 2.66 3.51 -23.15
N ILE A 20 3.01 4.10 -22.01
CA ILE A 20 3.08 3.36 -20.76
C ILE A 20 1.68 2.78 -20.61
N THR A 21 1.53 1.48 -20.86
CA THR A 21 0.31 0.77 -20.56
C THR A 21 0.01 1.03 -19.09
N GLU A 22 -1.19 1.51 -18.80
CA GLU A 22 -1.64 1.77 -17.45
C GLU A 22 -1.43 0.50 -16.60
N CYS A 23 -0.55 0.57 -15.60
CA CYS A 23 -0.16 -0.61 -14.81
C CYS A 23 -1.37 -1.17 -14.08
N ASN A 24 -1.64 -2.47 -14.26
CA ASN A 24 -2.60 -3.19 -13.43
C ASN A 24 -1.85 -3.78 -12.24
N TYR A 25 -1.97 -3.17 -11.05
CA TYR A 25 -1.17 -3.58 -9.90
C TYR A 25 -1.46 -5.02 -9.44
N ILE A 26 -2.66 -5.54 -9.72
CA ILE A 26 -3.00 -6.95 -9.44
C ILE A 26 -2.14 -7.90 -10.25
N GLU A 27 -1.99 -7.62 -11.55
CA GLU A 27 -1.32 -8.52 -12.50
C GLU A 27 0.18 -8.24 -12.60
N ASP A 28 0.57 -6.97 -12.59
CA ASP A 28 1.91 -6.51 -12.93
C ASP A 28 2.81 -6.24 -11.71
N TYR A 29 2.21 -6.09 -10.52
CA TYR A 29 2.91 -5.57 -9.34
C TYR A 29 2.94 -6.55 -8.16
N TYR A 30 1.79 -6.84 -7.54
CA TYR A 30 1.75 -7.43 -6.20
C TYR A 30 2.44 -8.80 -6.11
N GLN A 31 2.23 -9.69 -7.08
CA GLN A 31 2.83 -11.04 -7.06
C GLN A 31 4.37 -11.00 -7.06
N THR A 32 4.96 -10.04 -7.75
CA THR A 32 6.41 -9.86 -7.75
C THR A 32 6.87 -9.18 -6.46
N MET A 33 6.09 -8.24 -5.91
CA MET A 33 6.40 -7.60 -4.63
C MET A 33 6.42 -8.59 -3.46
N TYR A 34 5.51 -9.56 -3.41
CA TYR A 34 5.56 -10.60 -2.38
C TYR A 34 6.84 -11.43 -2.42
N LYS A 35 7.33 -11.72 -3.63
CA LYS A 35 8.59 -12.44 -3.82
C LYS A 35 9.76 -11.57 -3.39
N ALA A 36 9.80 -10.31 -3.81
CA ALA A 36 10.84 -9.36 -3.42
C ALA A 36 10.91 -9.20 -1.90
N ASP A 37 9.74 -9.09 -1.27
CA ASP A 37 9.58 -8.97 0.17
C ASP A 37 10.07 -10.22 0.91
N LEU A 38 9.75 -11.42 0.42
CA LEU A 38 10.29 -12.65 0.98
C LEU A 38 11.83 -12.70 0.89
N GLU A 39 12.40 -12.38 -0.28
CA GLU A 39 13.86 -12.36 -0.45
C GLU A 39 14.52 -11.36 0.51
N TYR A 40 13.91 -10.19 0.69
CA TYR A 40 14.33 -9.19 1.67
C TYR A 40 14.36 -9.75 3.10
N GLU A 41 13.27 -10.38 3.55
CA GLU A 41 13.21 -10.95 4.91
C GLU A 41 14.22 -12.10 5.11
N THR A 42 14.62 -12.79 4.04
CA THR A 42 15.68 -13.81 4.09
C THR A 42 17.11 -13.24 3.97
N GLY A 43 17.27 -11.92 3.84
CA GLY A 43 18.58 -11.27 3.69
C GLY A 43 19.19 -11.37 2.30
N ASN A 44 18.44 -11.85 1.30
CA ASN A 44 18.88 -11.93 -0.09
C ASN A 44 18.66 -10.60 -0.82
N TYR A 45 19.40 -9.58 -0.39
CA TYR A 45 19.17 -8.19 -0.82
C TYR A 45 19.39 -7.96 -2.32
N GLU A 46 20.31 -8.67 -2.98
CA GLU A 46 20.53 -8.53 -4.44
C GLU A 46 19.30 -9.02 -5.21
N LYS A 47 18.77 -10.20 -4.85
CA LYS A 47 17.57 -10.74 -5.51
C LYS A 47 16.32 -9.93 -5.19
N ALA A 48 16.20 -9.44 -3.95
CA ALA A 48 15.14 -8.51 -3.58
C ALA A 48 15.20 -7.24 -4.43
N PHE A 49 16.40 -6.64 -4.56
CA PHE A 49 16.64 -5.47 -5.41
C PHE A 49 16.23 -5.70 -6.86
N ASP A 50 16.63 -6.82 -7.48
CA ASP A 50 16.29 -7.13 -8.87
C ASP A 50 14.77 -7.24 -9.09
N LEU A 51 14.07 -7.90 -8.15
CA LEU A 51 12.61 -8.05 -8.19
C LEU A 51 11.89 -6.71 -8.00
N TYR A 52 12.36 -5.86 -7.08
CA TYR A 52 11.83 -4.51 -6.94
C TYR A 52 12.07 -3.67 -8.20
N LEU A 53 13.31 -3.68 -8.71
CA LEU A 53 13.71 -2.85 -9.86
C LEU A 53 12.93 -3.21 -11.12
N ILE A 54 12.76 -4.51 -11.41
CA ILE A 54 11.99 -4.93 -12.60
C ILE A 54 10.53 -4.52 -12.51
N THR A 55 9.92 -4.56 -11.32
CA THR A 55 8.54 -4.10 -11.11
C THR A 55 8.44 -2.58 -11.18
N PHE A 56 9.35 -1.84 -10.55
CA PHE A 56 9.31 -0.37 -10.53
C PHE A 56 9.63 0.26 -11.89
N LYS A 57 10.22 -0.50 -12.82
CA LYS A 57 10.34 -0.11 -14.24
C LYS A 57 9.02 -0.24 -15.02
N LYS A 58 8.13 -1.14 -14.61
CA LYS A 58 6.83 -1.38 -15.26
C LYS A 58 5.72 -0.54 -14.65
N CYS A 59 5.76 -0.36 -13.35
CA CYS A 59 4.74 0.29 -12.55
C CYS A 59 5.37 1.33 -11.64
N GLU A 60 4.65 2.41 -11.35
CA GLU A 60 5.11 3.37 -10.35
C GLU A 60 5.24 2.67 -8.99
N ALA A 61 6.35 2.88 -8.29
CA ALA A 61 6.53 2.33 -6.95
C ALA A 61 5.45 2.90 -6.01
N LYS A 62 4.64 2.03 -5.43
CA LYS A 62 3.68 2.34 -4.38
C LYS A 62 4.16 1.72 -3.09
N ASN A 63 4.00 2.48 -2.00
CA ASN A 63 4.20 1.95 -0.66
C ASN A 63 2.84 1.53 -0.13
N THR A 64 2.63 0.22 -0.03
CA THR A 64 1.45 -0.33 0.63
C THR A 64 1.80 -0.65 2.07
N PHE A 65 0.85 -0.42 2.98
CA PHE A 65 1.06 -0.63 4.42
C PHE A 65 1.55 -2.05 4.76
N THR A 66 1.13 -3.05 3.98
CA THR A 66 1.45 -4.47 4.22
C THR A 66 2.88 -4.85 3.79
N PHE A 67 3.46 -4.17 2.80
CA PHE A 67 4.75 -4.59 2.22
C PHE A 67 5.87 -3.59 2.49
N ASN A 68 5.55 -2.30 2.70
CA ASN A 68 6.55 -1.24 2.87
C ASN A 68 7.63 -1.29 1.79
N GLU A 69 7.22 -1.52 0.53
CA GLU A 69 8.10 -1.88 -0.60
C GLU A 69 9.14 -0.80 -0.85
N ILE A 70 8.75 0.47 -0.75
CA ILE A 70 9.66 1.61 -0.94
C ILE A 70 10.74 1.60 0.14
N SER A 71 10.38 1.34 1.39
CA SER A 71 11.36 1.28 2.49
C SER A 71 12.34 0.13 2.29
N LYS A 72 11.83 -1.08 2.02
CA LYS A 72 12.65 -2.29 1.87
C LYS A 72 13.56 -2.20 0.65
N PHE A 73 13.07 -1.63 -0.45
CA PHE A 73 13.89 -1.33 -1.61
C PHE A 73 14.99 -0.32 -1.30
N THR A 74 14.67 0.79 -0.63
CA THR A 74 15.64 1.83 -0.26
C THR A 74 16.74 1.29 0.67
N GLU A 75 16.36 0.40 1.59
CA GLU A 75 17.30 -0.26 2.50
C GLU A 75 18.17 -1.27 1.75
N SER A 76 17.58 -2.07 0.86
CA SER A 76 18.33 -2.99 -0.02
C SER A 76 19.37 -2.23 -0.85
N THR A 77 19.02 -1.08 -1.44
CA THR A 77 19.97 -0.30 -2.23
C THR A 77 21.07 0.32 -1.37
N ALA A 78 20.79 0.68 -0.13
CA ALA A 78 21.80 1.17 0.81
C ALA A 78 22.82 0.08 1.16
N ILE A 79 22.35 -1.12 1.50
CA ILE A 79 23.17 -2.30 1.79
C ILE A 79 24.07 -2.64 0.58
N LEU A 80 23.51 -2.59 -0.63
CA LEU A 80 24.21 -2.89 -1.88
C LEU A 80 25.06 -1.71 -2.41
N LYS A 81 25.17 -0.62 -1.65
CA LYS A 81 25.94 0.59 -1.99
C LYS A 81 25.53 1.26 -3.30
N LYS A 82 24.28 1.09 -3.73
CA LYS A 82 23.67 1.76 -4.89
C LYS A 82 23.12 3.14 -4.48
N PHE A 83 24.00 4.01 -4.00
CA PHE A 83 23.64 5.23 -3.26
C PHE A 83 22.88 6.29 -4.06
N ASP A 84 23.04 6.33 -5.37
CA ASP A 84 22.24 7.15 -6.26
C ASP A 84 20.76 6.73 -6.20
N ILE A 85 20.49 5.43 -6.25
CA ILE A 85 19.13 4.89 -6.13
C ILE A 85 18.60 5.08 -4.70
N THR A 86 19.43 4.82 -3.69
CA THR A 86 19.06 5.05 -2.27
C THR A 86 18.62 6.50 -2.05
N TYR A 87 19.36 7.46 -2.60
CA TYR A 87 19.01 8.88 -2.51
C TYR A 87 17.63 9.19 -3.10
N GLU A 88 17.36 8.72 -4.32
CA GLU A 88 16.08 8.99 -5.00
C GLU A 88 14.89 8.43 -4.21
N TYR A 89 15.02 7.22 -3.66
CA TYR A 89 13.93 6.60 -2.92
C TYR A 89 13.83 7.07 -1.47
N ALA A 90 14.92 7.46 -0.82
CA ALA A 90 14.89 8.14 0.47
C ALA A 90 14.19 9.50 0.35
N LYS A 91 14.45 10.25 -0.73
CA LYS A 91 13.74 11.49 -1.04
C LYS A 91 12.24 11.26 -1.23
N LYS A 92 11.83 10.22 -1.98
CA LYS A 92 10.41 9.86 -2.13
C LYS A 92 9.75 9.56 -0.78
N GLN A 93 10.44 8.85 0.11
CA GLN A 93 9.94 8.57 1.46
C GLN A 93 9.73 9.85 2.28
N ILE A 94 10.68 10.79 2.24
CA ILE A 94 10.54 12.09 2.94
C ILE A 94 9.37 12.90 2.39
N LEU A 95 9.18 12.89 1.07
CA LEU A 95 8.04 13.53 0.41
C LEU A 95 6.68 12.88 0.75
N ASN A 96 6.69 11.67 1.32
CA ASN A 96 5.49 11.01 1.87
C ASN A 96 5.42 11.11 3.41
N GLY A 97 6.32 11.85 4.05
CA GLY A 97 6.26 12.16 5.47
C GLY A 97 7.22 11.38 6.37
N VAL A 98 8.10 10.54 5.82
CA VAL A 98 9.18 9.90 6.58
C VAL A 98 10.17 10.96 7.08
N LYS A 99 10.54 10.88 8.36
CA LYS A 99 11.53 11.79 8.96
C LYS A 99 12.95 11.29 8.72
N LEU A 100 13.92 12.21 8.70
CA LEU A 100 15.34 11.91 8.47
C LEU A 100 15.88 10.89 9.49
N ASN A 101 15.43 10.98 10.74
CA ASN A 101 15.85 10.08 11.82
C ASN A 101 15.57 8.60 11.55
N ARG A 102 14.64 8.25 10.64
CA ARG A 102 14.44 6.86 10.21
C ARG A 102 15.71 6.29 9.57
N PHE A 103 16.41 7.10 8.80
CA PHE A 103 17.66 6.71 8.16
C PHE A 103 18.84 6.81 9.13
N GLU A 104 18.88 7.85 9.96
CA GLU A 104 19.97 8.05 10.94
C GLU A 104 20.01 6.96 12.02
N ASN A 105 18.85 6.41 12.39
CA ASN A 105 18.74 5.37 13.42
C ASN A 105 18.83 3.94 12.86
N ASN A 106 19.18 3.76 11.57
CA ASN A 106 19.32 2.44 10.96
C ASN A 106 20.73 2.29 10.38
N GLU A 107 21.50 1.37 10.95
CA GLU A 107 22.91 1.13 10.62
C GLU A 107 23.14 0.78 9.15
N ASN A 108 22.15 0.18 8.47
CA ASN A 108 22.21 -0.13 7.03
C ASN A 108 22.37 1.13 6.16
N PHE A 109 22.08 2.32 6.70
CA PHE A 109 22.25 3.59 6.02
C PHE A 109 23.54 4.34 6.38
N ASN A 110 24.39 3.85 7.30
CA ASN A 110 25.58 4.56 7.76
C ASN A 110 26.55 4.94 6.62
N ASP A 111 26.86 3.97 5.75
CA ASP A 111 27.71 4.19 4.57
C ASP A 111 27.06 5.19 3.60
N PHE A 112 25.73 5.09 3.41
CA PHE A 112 24.97 6.02 2.58
C PHE A 112 25.02 7.44 3.12
N LEU A 113 24.75 7.64 4.41
CA LEU A 113 24.73 8.96 5.06
C LEU A 113 26.11 9.64 5.03
N SER A 114 27.18 8.85 5.08
CA SER A 114 28.57 9.33 4.98
C SER A 114 28.98 9.71 3.54
N SER A 115 28.28 9.19 2.53
CA SER A 115 28.54 9.44 1.11
C SER A 115 28.12 10.86 0.68
N ASN A 116 28.54 11.26 -0.52
CA ASN A 116 28.10 12.54 -1.12
C ASN A 116 26.57 12.61 -1.31
N TYR A 117 25.93 11.47 -1.60
CA TYR A 117 24.49 11.39 -1.76
C TYR A 117 23.75 11.55 -0.43
N GLY A 118 24.25 10.93 0.65
CA GLY A 118 23.69 11.09 1.99
C GLY A 118 23.80 12.52 2.50
N LYS A 119 24.99 13.14 2.36
CA LYS A 119 25.19 14.56 2.70
C LYS A 119 24.27 15.49 1.91
N LYS A 120 24.03 15.18 0.62
CA LYS A 120 23.05 15.90 -0.20
C LYS A 120 21.63 15.76 0.34
N LEU A 121 21.20 14.54 0.68
CA LEU A 121 19.87 14.29 1.26
C LEU A 121 19.66 15.10 2.54
N ILE A 122 20.63 15.07 3.45
CA ILE A 122 20.59 15.82 4.73
C ILE A 122 20.44 17.32 4.45
N LYS A 123 21.21 17.88 3.51
CA LYS A 123 21.12 19.30 3.14
C LYS A 123 19.76 19.66 2.52
N GLU A 124 19.13 18.76 1.77
CA GLU A 124 17.82 18.98 1.14
C GLU A 124 16.63 18.69 2.08
N TYR A 125 16.86 18.07 3.25
CA TYR A 125 15.81 17.55 4.12
C TYR A 125 14.75 18.59 4.46
N ASP A 126 15.13 19.77 4.95
CA ASP A 126 14.16 20.79 5.38
C ASP A 126 13.24 21.25 4.24
N ILE A 127 13.78 21.33 3.01
CA ILE A 127 13.01 21.70 1.82
C ILE A 127 12.04 20.57 1.45
N LEU A 128 12.50 19.32 1.43
CA LEU A 128 11.67 18.16 1.14
C LEU A 128 10.57 17.98 2.20
N ARG A 129 10.90 18.23 3.47
CA ARG A 129 9.96 18.14 4.58
C ARG A 129 8.87 19.20 4.47
N LYS A 130 9.24 20.45 4.19
CA LYS A 130 8.29 21.54 3.94
C LYS A 130 7.38 21.24 2.73
N GLN A 131 7.93 20.64 1.68
CA GLN A 131 7.15 20.21 0.52
C GLN A 131 6.11 19.16 0.89
N PHE A 132 6.47 18.14 1.68
CA PHE A 132 5.50 17.19 2.21
C PHE A 132 4.40 17.90 3.02
N GLU A 133 4.78 18.74 3.98
CA GLU A 133 3.83 19.42 4.87
C GLU A 133 2.88 20.36 4.13
N THR A 134 3.31 20.92 3.00
CA THR A 134 2.45 21.78 2.16
C THR A 134 1.44 20.95 1.35
N ASN A 135 1.81 19.74 0.95
CA ASN A 135 0.99 18.89 0.07
C ASN A 135 0.06 17.94 0.82
N ALA A 136 0.39 17.59 2.06
CA ALA A 136 -0.40 16.68 2.87
C ALA A 136 -1.70 17.35 3.36
N ASP A 137 -2.81 16.62 3.26
CA ASP A 137 -4.10 17.04 3.80
C ASP A 137 -4.20 16.65 5.29
N PHE A 138 -3.59 17.47 6.15
CA PHE A 138 -3.63 17.27 7.60
C PHE A 138 -5.04 17.41 8.17
N LYS A 139 -5.94 18.16 7.51
CA LYS A 139 -7.32 18.30 7.94
C LYS A 139 -8.07 16.98 7.76
N LEU A 140 -7.94 16.35 6.59
CA LEU A 140 -8.48 15.01 6.35
C LEU A 140 -7.84 13.97 7.27
N ARG A 141 -6.52 14.09 7.54
CA ARG A 141 -5.84 13.22 8.50
C ARG A 141 -6.49 13.30 9.89
N ASP A 142 -6.67 14.50 10.42
CA ASP A 142 -7.27 14.72 11.75
C ASP A 142 -8.74 14.27 11.80
N GLU A 143 -9.46 14.45 10.70
CA GLU A 143 -10.82 13.92 10.52
C GLU A 143 -10.83 12.39 10.62
N LEU A 144 -9.98 11.68 9.87
CA LEU A 144 -9.91 10.22 9.90
C LEU A 144 -9.49 9.68 11.28
N ILE A 145 -8.58 10.35 11.98
CA ILE A 145 -8.23 10.03 13.37
C ILE A 145 -9.46 10.15 14.28
N SER A 146 -10.23 11.22 14.11
CA SER A 146 -11.44 11.46 14.89
C SER A 146 -12.54 10.44 14.58
N MET A 147 -12.74 10.10 13.31
CA MET A 147 -13.66 9.04 12.88
C MET A 147 -13.27 7.69 13.48
N LYS A 148 -11.99 7.31 13.43
CA LYS A 148 -11.49 6.08 14.06
C LYS A 148 -11.73 6.04 15.57
N ARG A 149 -11.56 7.16 16.27
CA ARG A 149 -11.88 7.27 17.71
C ARG A 149 -13.37 7.11 17.97
N ALA A 150 -14.23 7.72 17.14
CA ALA A 150 -15.67 7.60 17.24
C ALA A 150 -16.15 6.16 16.97
N ASP A 151 -15.56 5.52 15.96
CA ASP A 151 -15.84 4.14 15.55
C ASP A 151 -15.65 3.15 16.70
N GLN A 152 -14.66 3.38 17.55
CA GLN A 152 -14.33 2.51 18.69
C GLN A 152 -15.02 2.93 20.00
N MET A 153 -15.72 4.07 20.04
CA MET A 153 -16.19 4.71 21.28
C MET A 153 -17.12 3.81 22.10
N TYR A 154 -18.05 3.10 21.45
CA TYR A 154 -19.07 2.31 22.12
C TYR A 154 -18.90 0.79 21.94
N ARG A 155 -17.82 0.32 21.30
CA ARG A 155 -17.58 -1.11 21.03
C ARG A 155 -16.93 -1.88 22.19
N ASN A 156 -16.97 -1.31 23.40
CA ASN A 156 -16.42 -1.93 24.62
C ASN A 156 -17.48 -2.77 25.37
N LYS A 157 -17.22 -3.10 26.65
CA LYS A 157 -18.11 -3.96 27.46
C LYS A 157 -19.57 -3.50 27.52
N ASN A 158 -19.86 -2.22 27.29
CA ASN A 158 -21.22 -1.65 27.30
C ASN A 158 -21.83 -1.54 25.88
N TYR A 159 -21.32 -2.30 24.91
CA TYR A 159 -21.78 -2.24 23.52
C TYR A 159 -23.27 -2.51 23.37
N LYS A 160 -23.82 -3.51 24.07
CA LYS A 160 -25.26 -3.84 24.00
C LYS A 160 -26.15 -2.67 24.40
N GLU A 161 -25.72 -1.86 25.37
CA GLU A 161 -26.46 -0.68 25.85
C GLU A 161 -26.33 0.53 24.91
N ASN A 162 -25.28 0.55 24.09
CA ASN A 162 -24.96 1.67 23.21
C ASN A 162 -25.08 1.33 21.72
N ILE A 163 -25.71 0.20 21.37
CA ILE A 163 -25.80 -0.28 19.98
C ILE A 163 -26.41 0.78 19.04
N ALA A 164 -27.50 1.42 19.44
CA ALA A 164 -28.14 2.47 18.64
C ALA A 164 -27.21 3.70 18.39
N LYS A 165 -26.34 4.01 19.36
CA LYS A 165 -25.34 5.08 19.19
C LYS A 165 -24.24 4.65 18.23
N GLN A 166 -23.79 3.39 18.35
CA GLN A 166 -22.78 2.84 17.45
C GLN A 166 -23.31 2.77 16.00
N ASP A 167 -24.52 2.27 15.79
CA ASP A 167 -25.14 2.19 14.47
C ASP A 167 -25.29 3.57 13.82
N SER A 168 -25.56 4.61 14.62
CA SER A 168 -25.60 5.99 14.14
C SER A 168 -24.22 6.49 13.69
N ILE A 169 -23.16 6.12 14.40
CA ILE A 169 -21.77 6.48 14.05
C ILE A 169 -21.37 5.78 12.74
N ASP A 170 -21.67 4.48 12.62
CA ASP A 170 -21.34 3.68 11.45
C ASP A 170 -22.00 4.24 10.18
N LYS A 171 -23.29 4.62 10.26
CA LYS A 171 -24.02 5.28 9.15
C LYS A 171 -23.46 6.66 8.77
N ILE A 172 -22.93 7.41 9.73
CA ILE A 172 -22.26 8.69 9.45
C ILE A 172 -20.93 8.42 8.73
N HIS A 173 -20.15 7.44 9.21
CA HIS A 173 -18.90 7.05 8.58
C HIS A 173 -19.08 6.52 7.16
N GLU A 174 -20.10 5.70 6.89
CA GLU A 174 -20.43 5.23 5.55
C GLU A 174 -20.58 6.38 4.55
N LYS A 175 -21.44 7.35 4.88
CA LYS A 175 -21.68 8.53 4.05
C LYS A 175 -20.39 9.31 3.84
N ARG A 176 -19.62 9.50 4.90
CA ARG A 176 -18.38 10.27 4.84
C ARG A 176 -17.29 9.57 4.03
N LEU A 177 -17.16 8.25 4.15
CA LEU A 177 -16.23 7.45 3.34
C LEU A 177 -16.61 7.50 1.86
N ILE A 178 -17.90 7.47 1.52
CA ILE A 178 -18.35 7.67 0.13
C ILE A 178 -17.88 9.03 -0.40
N GLU A 179 -18.05 10.11 0.37
CA GLU A 179 -17.62 11.46 -0.02
C GLU A 179 -16.10 11.55 -0.18
N ILE A 180 -15.33 10.98 0.75
CA ILE A 180 -13.86 10.91 0.67
C ILE A 180 -13.46 10.17 -0.61
N PHE A 181 -14.02 9.00 -0.88
CA PHE A 181 -13.67 8.21 -2.06
C PHE A 181 -14.02 8.91 -3.38
N LYS A 182 -15.05 9.76 -3.39
CA LYS A 182 -15.44 10.56 -4.57
C LYS A 182 -14.57 11.80 -4.76
N THR A 183 -14.15 12.44 -3.68
CA THR A 183 -13.46 13.75 -3.75
C THR A 183 -11.93 13.61 -3.76
N VAL A 184 -11.38 12.71 -2.96
CA VAL A 184 -9.92 12.52 -2.81
C VAL A 184 -9.42 11.16 -3.29
N GLY A 185 -10.33 10.19 -3.47
CA GLY A 185 -9.99 8.79 -3.73
C GLY A 185 -9.68 8.01 -2.44
N TYR A 186 -8.87 6.96 -2.52
CA TYR A 186 -8.43 6.25 -1.33
C TYR A 186 -7.41 7.10 -0.55
N PRO A 187 -7.59 7.34 0.77
CA PRO A 187 -6.69 8.18 1.55
C PRO A 187 -5.35 7.49 1.81
N THR A 188 -4.44 7.60 0.84
CA THR A 188 -3.08 7.04 0.91
C THR A 188 -2.15 7.86 1.80
N GLU A 189 -0.98 7.29 2.15
CA GLU A 189 0.10 7.99 2.83
C GLU A 189 0.57 9.27 2.12
N ARG A 190 0.43 9.36 0.79
CA ARG A 190 0.78 10.56 0.02
C ARG A 190 -0.21 11.69 0.26
N ILE A 191 -1.45 11.37 0.61
CA ILE A 191 -2.53 12.34 0.85
C ILE A 191 -2.53 12.73 2.33
N VAL A 192 -2.61 11.74 3.23
CA VAL A 192 -2.82 11.99 4.66
C VAL A 192 -1.56 11.79 5.50
N GLY A 193 -0.42 11.45 4.90
CA GLY A 193 0.84 11.16 5.60
C GLY A 193 0.99 9.70 6.05
N GLN A 194 2.23 9.29 6.35
CA GLN A 194 2.54 7.92 6.80
C GLN A 194 1.69 7.46 8.00
N PRO A 195 1.33 6.16 8.07
CA PRO A 195 0.62 5.62 9.22
C PRO A 195 1.47 5.57 10.50
N ASN A 196 2.80 5.61 10.39
CA ASN A 196 3.73 5.52 11.52
C ASN A 196 4.07 6.89 12.16
N MET A 197 3.36 7.96 11.76
CA MET A 197 3.34 9.21 12.53
C MET A 197 2.52 9.00 13.82
N ASP A 198 2.32 10.06 14.62
CA ASP A 198 1.76 10.00 15.99
C ASP A 198 0.42 9.26 16.15
N ASN A 199 -0.36 9.08 15.06
CA ASN A 199 -1.57 8.28 15.05
C ASN A 199 -1.70 7.50 13.72
N HIS A 200 -1.94 6.20 13.78
CA HIS A 200 -2.18 5.37 12.59
C HIS A 200 -3.51 5.72 11.92
N VAL A 201 -3.44 6.12 10.64
CA VAL A 201 -4.60 6.52 9.83
C VAL A 201 -4.84 5.52 8.72
N ASP A 202 -5.98 4.85 8.81
CA ASP A 202 -6.51 3.91 7.82
C ASP A 202 -8.04 4.02 7.79
N VAL A 203 -8.66 3.52 6.73
CA VAL A 203 -10.12 3.43 6.61
C VAL A 203 -10.66 2.01 6.77
N GLU A 204 -9.77 1.01 6.90
CA GLU A 204 -10.15 -0.41 6.91
C GLU A 204 -11.09 -0.72 8.06
N LEU A 205 -10.79 -0.22 9.26
CA LEU A 205 -11.62 -0.49 10.44
C LEU A 205 -13.07 -0.01 10.25
N MET A 206 -13.25 1.18 9.69
CA MET A 206 -14.58 1.72 9.43
C MET A 206 -15.28 0.97 8.28
N LEU A 207 -14.54 0.52 7.27
CA LEU A 207 -15.08 -0.32 6.19
C LEU A 207 -15.64 -1.65 6.71
N LEU A 208 -14.96 -2.28 7.68
CA LEU A 208 -15.40 -3.50 8.36
C LEU A 208 -16.67 -3.31 9.20
N HIS A 209 -17.09 -2.07 9.46
CA HIS A 209 -18.28 -1.74 10.24
C HIS A 209 -19.42 -1.17 9.39
N THR A 210 -19.24 -1.11 8.07
CA THR A 210 -20.33 -0.70 7.15
C THR A 210 -21.39 -1.79 7.04
N ASP A 211 -22.63 -1.39 6.81
CA ASP A 211 -23.76 -2.28 6.52
C ASP A 211 -23.44 -3.21 5.33
N ASP A 212 -23.87 -4.46 5.42
CA ASP A 212 -23.56 -5.49 4.43
C ASP A 212 -24.00 -5.10 3.01
N SER A 213 -25.15 -4.45 2.86
CA SER A 213 -25.67 -4.04 1.55
C SER A 213 -24.75 -3.00 0.90
N ILE A 214 -24.34 -1.96 1.64
CA ILE A 214 -23.46 -0.93 1.09
C ILE A 214 -22.03 -1.43 0.92
N ARG A 215 -21.57 -2.31 1.83
CA ARG A 215 -20.27 -2.96 1.77
C ARG A 215 -20.08 -3.70 0.46
N ILE A 216 -21.02 -4.57 0.10
CA ILE A 216 -20.93 -5.40 -1.10
C ILE A 216 -21.23 -4.61 -2.37
N ASN A 217 -22.22 -3.71 -2.36
CA ASN A 217 -22.66 -3.04 -3.59
C ASN A 217 -21.84 -1.78 -3.95
N TYR A 218 -21.19 -1.13 -2.98
CA TYR A 218 -20.39 0.08 -3.21
C TYR A 218 -18.92 -0.09 -2.82
N PHE A 219 -18.64 -0.44 -1.56
CA PHE A 219 -17.27 -0.41 -1.05
C PHE A 219 -16.39 -1.49 -1.68
N VAL A 220 -16.84 -2.74 -1.78
CA VAL A 220 -16.07 -3.82 -2.41
C VAL A 220 -15.68 -3.49 -3.87
N PRO A 221 -16.60 -3.09 -4.76
CA PRO A 221 -16.23 -2.65 -6.11
C PRO A 221 -15.25 -1.48 -6.12
N LYS A 222 -15.44 -0.47 -5.25
CA LYS A 222 -14.60 0.72 -5.24
C LYS A 222 -13.20 0.45 -4.69
N ILE A 223 -13.09 -0.36 -3.63
CA ILE A 223 -11.79 -0.81 -3.11
C ILE A 223 -11.07 -1.68 -4.14
N LYS A 224 -11.78 -2.54 -4.89
CA LYS A 224 -11.18 -3.32 -5.98
C LYS A 224 -10.57 -2.44 -7.07
N GLU A 225 -11.23 -1.35 -7.44
CA GLU A 225 -10.67 -0.34 -8.35
C GLU A 225 -9.40 0.29 -7.78
N PHE A 226 -9.41 0.68 -6.50
CA PHE A 226 -8.24 1.24 -5.83
C PHE A 226 -7.08 0.25 -5.70
N VAL A 227 -7.36 -1.03 -5.47
CA VAL A 227 -6.34 -2.10 -5.46
C VAL A 227 -5.74 -2.27 -6.86
N LYS A 228 -6.59 -2.30 -7.90
CA LYS A 228 -6.13 -2.36 -9.29
C LYS A 228 -5.20 -1.19 -9.65
N ASN A 229 -5.44 -0.02 -9.06
CA ASN A 229 -4.67 1.21 -9.28
C ASN A 229 -3.50 1.40 -8.28
N GLY A 230 -3.26 0.44 -7.38
CA GLY A 230 -2.14 0.49 -6.43
C GLY A 230 -2.33 1.46 -5.26
N THR A 231 -3.55 1.97 -5.00
CA THR A 231 -3.82 2.95 -3.94
C THR A 231 -4.44 2.34 -2.68
N ALA A 232 -5.09 1.17 -2.78
CA ALA A 232 -5.59 0.43 -1.62
C ALA A 232 -4.89 -0.93 -1.45
N SER A 233 -4.89 -1.46 -0.23
CA SER A 233 -4.29 -2.77 0.05
C SER A 233 -5.19 -3.91 -0.41
N PRO A 234 -4.65 -4.93 -1.12
CA PRO A 234 -5.34 -6.21 -1.36
C PRO A 234 -5.88 -6.86 -0.08
N LEU A 235 -5.18 -6.67 1.06
CA LEU A 235 -5.60 -7.23 2.35
C LEU A 235 -6.88 -6.58 2.86
N THR A 236 -7.04 -5.27 2.69
CA THR A 236 -8.27 -4.56 3.06
C THR A 236 -9.45 -5.09 2.24
N LEU A 237 -9.26 -5.28 0.92
CA LEU A 237 -10.29 -5.86 0.05
C LEU A 237 -10.68 -7.28 0.49
N GLY A 238 -9.67 -8.13 0.74
CA GLY A 238 -9.90 -9.50 1.18
C GLY A 238 -10.64 -9.57 2.51
N ARG A 239 -10.28 -8.72 3.48
CA ARG A 239 -10.89 -8.68 4.81
C ARG A 239 -12.34 -8.22 4.80
N ILE A 240 -12.67 -7.15 4.09
CA ILE A 240 -14.06 -6.68 4.04
C ILE A 240 -14.98 -7.71 3.36
N ILE A 241 -14.45 -8.49 2.41
CA ILE A 241 -15.19 -9.59 1.78
C ILE A 241 -15.29 -10.78 2.73
N ASP A 242 -14.19 -11.31 3.24
CA ASP A 242 -14.22 -12.50 4.09
C ASP A 242 -15.01 -12.28 5.38
N GLN A 243 -14.97 -11.07 5.97
CA GLN A 243 -15.80 -10.76 7.13
C GLN A 243 -17.29 -10.81 6.82
N TYR A 244 -17.70 -10.32 5.65
CA TYR A 244 -19.09 -10.43 5.20
C TYR A 244 -19.52 -11.90 5.11
N TYR A 245 -18.72 -12.76 4.49
CA TYR A 245 -19.03 -14.20 4.41
C TYR A 245 -19.10 -14.84 5.81
N LEU A 246 -18.13 -14.56 6.68
CA LEU A 246 -18.11 -15.09 8.04
C LEU A 246 -19.32 -14.66 8.88
N TYR A 247 -19.75 -13.40 8.79
CA TYR A 247 -20.93 -12.89 9.49
C TYR A 247 -22.23 -13.52 8.99
N ASN A 248 -22.24 -13.99 7.74
CA ASN A 248 -23.37 -14.67 7.13
C ASN A 248 -23.26 -16.22 7.24
N GLY A 249 -22.32 -16.74 8.02
CA GLY A 249 -22.16 -18.19 8.26
C GLY A 249 -21.52 -18.95 7.10
N GLU A 250 -20.94 -18.23 6.13
CA GLU A 250 -20.35 -18.80 4.92
C GLU A 250 -18.82 -18.90 5.01
N PRO A 251 -18.17 -19.80 4.24
CA PRO A 251 -16.72 -19.90 4.21
C PRO A 251 -16.03 -18.64 3.65
N GLN A 252 -14.83 -18.34 4.15
CA GLN A 252 -13.96 -17.30 3.62
C GLN A 252 -13.53 -17.61 2.17
N ILE A 253 -13.50 -16.57 1.33
CA ILE A 253 -13.07 -16.67 -0.06
C ILE A 253 -11.54 -16.60 -0.18
N TYR A 254 -10.94 -15.69 0.59
CA TYR A 254 -9.51 -15.38 0.49
C TYR A 254 -8.73 -15.89 1.68
N GLY A 255 -9.36 -16.18 2.82
CA GLY A 255 -8.67 -16.59 4.04
C GLY A 255 -7.84 -15.45 4.60
N THR A 256 -8.50 -14.39 5.05
CA THR A 256 -7.85 -13.25 5.68
C THR A 256 -7.99 -13.24 7.21
N TYR A 257 -8.88 -14.06 7.76
CA TYR A 257 -9.10 -14.27 9.18
C TYR A 257 -8.57 -15.61 9.67
N GLY A 258 -7.96 -15.60 10.85
CA GLY A 258 -7.43 -16.79 11.50
C GLY A 258 -8.42 -17.46 12.46
N ALA A 259 -8.26 -18.76 12.69
CA ALA A 259 -8.98 -19.49 13.74
C ALA A 259 -8.31 -19.29 15.11
N GLN A 260 -9.07 -19.53 16.20
CA GLN A 260 -8.53 -19.50 17.54
C GLN A 260 -7.50 -20.63 17.70
N GLY A 261 -6.22 -20.28 17.91
CA GLY A 261 -5.11 -21.22 17.95
C GLY A 261 -4.24 -21.26 16.68
N GLY A 262 -4.56 -20.45 15.66
CA GLY A 262 -3.80 -20.36 14.40
C GLY A 262 -4.51 -21.03 13.23
N GLY A 263 -3.96 -20.87 12.02
CA GLY A 263 -4.63 -21.28 10.78
C GLY A 263 -5.80 -20.37 10.39
N TYR A 264 -6.54 -20.69 9.33
CA TYR A 264 -7.65 -19.88 8.82
C TYR A 264 -9.01 -20.39 9.33
N ALA A 265 -9.92 -19.48 9.71
CA ALA A 265 -11.25 -19.82 10.20
C ALA A 265 -12.22 -20.13 9.05
N ASN A 266 -12.98 -21.24 9.08
CA ASN A 266 -14.04 -21.56 8.10
C ASN A 266 -13.65 -21.21 6.65
N MET A 267 -12.63 -21.88 6.10
CA MET A 267 -12.14 -21.61 4.75
C MET A 267 -12.85 -22.49 3.71
N ILE A 268 -12.87 -22.07 2.45
CA ILE A 268 -13.12 -22.98 1.32
C ILE A 268 -12.09 -24.13 1.37
N ASP A 269 -12.53 -25.39 1.35
CA ASP A 269 -11.67 -26.57 1.49
C ASP A 269 -10.62 -26.74 0.36
N ASP A 270 -10.87 -26.15 -0.81
CA ASP A 270 -9.94 -26.18 -1.95
C ASP A 270 -8.88 -25.08 -1.85
N LEU A 271 -7.69 -25.44 -1.37
CA LEU A 271 -6.54 -24.54 -1.26
C LEU A 271 -6.11 -23.93 -2.61
N LYS A 272 -6.21 -24.67 -3.72
CA LYS A 272 -5.84 -24.14 -5.05
C LYS A 272 -6.82 -23.06 -5.47
N LYS A 273 -8.11 -23.26 -5.18
CA LYS A 273 -9.15 -22.25 -5.41
C LYS A 273 -8.91 -21.00 -4.55
N VAL A 274 -8.54 -21.18 -3.28
CA VAL A 274 -8.21 -20.06 -2.40
C VAL A 274 -7.01 -19.27 -2.94
N ASP A 275 -5.92 -19.92 -3.33
CA ASP A 275 -4.76 -19.22 -3.89
C ASP A 275 -5.09 -18.50 -5.20
N SER A 276 -5.89 -19.11 -6.08
CA SER A 276 -6.38 -18.45 -7.29
C SER A 276 -7.20 -17.21 -6.97
N ASN A 277 -8.10 -17.29 -5.99
CA ASN A 277 -8.89 -16.14 -5.52
C ASN A 277 -7.98 -15.05 -4.97
N ARG A 278 -7.02 -15.41 -4.10
CA ARG A 278 -6.06 -14.47 -3.51
C ARG A 278 -5.28 -13.73 -4.59
N ILE A 279 -4.73 -14.45 -5.55
CA ILE A 279 -4.00 -13.84 -6.68
C ILE A 279 -4.89 -12.87 -7.46
N SER A 280 -6.16 -13.20 -7.70
CA SER A 280 -7.11 -12.37 -8.46
C SER A 280 -7.41 -10.99 -7.85
N ILE A 281 -7.14 -10.81 -6.56
CA ILE A 281 -7.28 -9.51 -5.87
C ILE A 281 -5.93 -8.93 -5.45
N GLY A 282 -4.83 -9.57 -5.84
CA GLY A 282 -3.48 -9.11 -5.54
C GLY A 282 -2.96 -9.56 -4.17
N LEU A 283 -3.57 -10.53 -3.49
CA LEU A 283 -3.03 -11.17 -2.29
C LEU A 283 -1.97 -12.24 -2.66
N PRO A 284 -1.02 -12.54 -1.76
CA PRO A 284 -0.07 -13.63 -1.99
C PRO A 284 -0.76 -14.97 -1.79
N PRO A 285 -0.31 -16.06 -2.44
CA PRO A 285 -0.68 -17.41 -2.02
C PRO A 285 -0.49 -17.65 -0.52
N LEU A 286 -1.29 -18.53 0.09
CA LEU A 286 -1.27 -18.80 1.53
C LEU A 286 0.12 -19.23 2.00
N GLU A 287 0.75 -20.17 1.28
CA GLU A 287 2.08 -20.68 1.62
C GLU A 287 3.13 -19.55 1.62
N LEU A 288 3.08 -18.66 0.63
CA LEU A 288 4.00 -17.53 0.53
C LEU A 288 3.80 -16.56 1.71
N LYS A 289 2.54 -16.31 2.08
CA LYS A 289 2.18 -15.49 3.25
C LYS A 289 2.72 -16.12 4.53
N GLU A 290 2.44 -17.40 4.77
CA GLU A 290 2.82 -18.12 5.99
C GLU A 290 4.34 -18.18 6.16
N LYS A 291 5.06 -18.39 5.05
CA LYS A 291 6.52 -18.37 5.05
C LYS A 291 7.06 -17.01 5.49
N LYS A 292 6.52 -15.92 4.93
CA LYS A 292 6.90 -14.56 5.33
C LYS A 292 6.55 -14.29 6.79
N ASP A 293 5.32 -14.59 7.20
CA ASP A 293 4.85 -14.35 8.56
C ASP A 293 5.71 -15.09 9.59
N SER A 294 6.15 -16.32 9.28
CA SER A 294 7.05 -17.12 10.11
C SER A 294 8.44 -16.48 10.26
N LEU A 295 9.00 -15.93 9.18
CA LEU A 295 10.29 -15.22 9.22
C LEU A 295 10.20 -13.93 10.04
N VAL A 296 9.15 -13.14 9.82
CA VAL A 296 8.91 -11.89 10.57
C VAL A 296 8.73 -12.20 12.06
N LYS A 297 7.95 -13.24 12.39
CA LYS A 297 7.75 -13.68 13.77
C LYS A 297 9.07 -14.09 14.44
N ALA A 298 9.89 -14.88 13.74
CA ALA A 298 11.20 -15.30 14.26
C ALA A 298 12.16 -14.11 14.48
N LYS A 299 12.10 -13.09 13.62
CA LYS A 299 12.98 -11.91 13.67
C LYS A 299 12.57 -10.88 14.72
N TYR A 300 11.27 -10.67 14.93
CA TYR A 300 10.75 -9.56 15.74
C TYR A 300 9.98 -9.99 17.01
N GLY A 301 9.76 -11.29 17.24
CA GLY A 301 9.27 -11.81 18.52
C GLY A 301 7.78 -11.59 18.80
N PHE A 302 6.95 -11.53 17.75
CA PHE A 302 5.48 -11.46 17.89
C PHE A 302 4.86 -12.80 18.32
#